data_AF-A0A3Q0J385-F1
#
_entry.id   AF-A0A3Q0J385-F1
#
_cell.length_a   1.000
_cell.length_b   1.000
_cell.length_c   1.000
_cell.angle_alpha   90.00
_cell.angle_beta   90.00
_cell.angle_gamma   90.00
#
_symmetry.space_group_name_H-M   'P 1'
#
loop_
_entity.id
_entity.type
_entity.pdbx_description
1 polymer ?
#
loop_
_entity_poly.entity_id
_entity_poly.type
_entity_poly.pdbx_seq_one_letter_code
_entity_poly.pdbx_strand_id
1 'polypeptide(L)'
;MSTLEERAQRLFSTKGKTALDPSLLAKSKPDKGLKSKQQERQKEIAGLEAQIYKLAEQVSEQRSATKDNVQRKQARGEGERGDSEESEAGDTSDEDDEKEAGSVLTHVGAHLDLSAFSSWEELASLGLDRLKSALMALGLKCGGTLEERAQRLFSTKGKTALDPSLLAKSKPDKGLKSKQQERQKEIAGLEAQIYKLAEQVSEQRSATKDNVQRKQARGEGERGDSEESEAGDTSDEDDEVPYNPKNLPLGWDGKPIPYWLYKLHGLNISYTCEICGNFVYKGPKAFQRHFAEWRHAHGMRCLGIPNTAHFANVTQIEDALALWEKLKAQKQEERWQPEQEEEFEDSLGNVVNRKTYEDLKRQGLL
;
A
#
# COMPACT_ATOMS: atom_id res chain seq x y z
N MET A 1 10.26 50.34 53.55
CA MET A 1 9.40 49.18 53.86
C MET A 1 8.15 49.72 54.54
N SER A 2 7.00 49.72 53.87
CA SER A 2 5.73 50.18 54.46
C SER A 2 5.25 49.19 55.52
N THR A 3 4.72 49.67 56.64
CA THR A 3 4.31 48.82 57.76
C THR A 3 3.06 47.98 57.38
N LEU A 4 2.84 46.87 58.09
CA LEU A 4 1.70 45.96 57.86
C LEU A 4 0.35 46.68 57.97
N GLU A 5 0.29 47.74 58.77
CA GLU A 5 -0.91 48.56 59.01
C GLU A 5 -1.27 49.43 57.80
N GLU A 6 -0.27 49.99 57.10
CA GLU A 6 -0.47 50.73 55.83
C GLU A 6 -0.92 49.82 54.68
N ARG A 7 -0.52 48.53 54.70
CA ARG A 7 -0.97 47.53 53.72
C ARG A 7 -2.43 47.10 53.96
N ALA A 8 -2.84 46.99 55.21
CA ALA A 8 -4.22 46.64 55.57
C ALA A 8 -5.21 47.76 55.19
N GLN A 9 -4.86 49.04 55.39
CA GLN A 9 -5.70 50.18 55.00
C GLN A 9 -5.86 50.31 53.48
N ARG A 10 -4.84 49.96 52.68
CA ARG A 10 -4.91 49.97 51.21
C ARG A 10 -5.82 48.89 50.63
N LEU A 11 -5.86 47.71 51.24
CA LEU A 11 -6.77 46.63 50.83
C LEU A 11 -8.22 46.90 51.23
N PHE A 12 -8.47 47.67 52.29
CA PHE A 12 -9.82 48.03 52.69
C PHE A 12 -10.44 49.10 51.78
N SER A 13 -9.63 49.98 51.20
CA SER A 13 -10.06 51.06 50.28
C SER A 13 -10.53 50.55 48.89
N THR A 14 -10.25 49.28 48.54
CA THR A 14 -10.63 48.67 47.26
C THR A 14 -11.86 47.76 47.32
N LYS A 15 -12.51 47.62 48.49
CA LYS A 15 -13.80 46.90 48.58
C LYS A 15 -14.87 47.66 47.77
N GLY A 16 -15.19 47.12 46.59
CA GLY A 16 -16.28 47.59 45.72
C GLY A 16 -15.87 48.24 44.39
N LYS A 17 -14.58 48.31 44.03
CA LYS A 17 -14.14 48.83 42.73
C LYS A 17 -13.63 47.69 41.84
N THR A 18 -14.26 47.48 40.67
CA THR A 18 -13.97 46.39 39.72
C THR A 18 -12.79 46.65 38.78
N ALA A 19 -12.04 47.74 38.98
CA ALA A 19 -10.84 48.05 38.20
C ALA A 19 -9.66 48.30 39.15
N LEU A 20 -8.60 47.48 39.01
CA LEU A 20 -7.33 47.66 39.71
C LEU A 20 -6.53 48.80 39.08
N ASP A 21 -6.04 49.73 39.91
CA ASP A 21 -5.19 50.85 39.51
C ASP A 21 -3.84 50.34 38.95
N PRO A 22 -3.47 50.67 37.69
CA PRO A 22 -2.23 50.22 37.06
C PRO A 22 -0.93 50.63 37.78
N SER A 23 -0.99 51.60 38.70
CA SER A 23 0.18 52.06 39.46
C SER A 23 0.65 51.08 40.55
N LEU A 24 -0.12 50.03 40.85
CA LEU A 24 0.20 49.02 41.87
C LEU A 24 0.96 47.79 41.33
N LEU A 25 1.14 47.66 40.02
CA LEU A 25 1.96 46.59 39.43
C LEU A 25 3.45 46.92 39.57
N ALA A 26 4.15 46.16 40.41
CA ALA A 26 5.59 46.21 40.51
C ALA A 26 6.22 45.92 39.14
N LYS A 27 6.95 46.91 38.59
CA LYS A 27 7.71 46.75 37.34
C LYS A 27 8.90 45.80 37.58
N SER A 28 8.69 44.50 37.42
CA SER A 28 9.79 43.53 37.29
C SER A 28 10.47 43.71 35.93
N LYS A 29 11.78 43.99 35.92
CA LYS A 29 12.57 44.08 34.69
C LYS A 29 12.47 42.74 33.92
N PRO A 30 12.24 42.75 32.59
CA PRO A 30 12.13 41.53 31.81
C PRO A 30 13.49 40.81 31.78
N ASP A 31 13.52 39.60 32.33
CA ASP A 31 14.71 38.74 32.31
C ASP A 31 14.97 38.25 30.87
N LYS A 32 16.02 38.81 30.24
CA LYS A 32 16.37 38.55 28.84
C LYS A 32 16.75 37.08 28.61
N GLY A 33 17.15 36.34 29.65
CA GLY A 33 17.54 34.93 29.56
C GLY A 33 16.37 33.94 29.44
N LEU A 34 15.18 34.29 29.95
CA LEU A 34 13.99 33.44 29.78
C LEU A 34 13.39 33.54 28.37
N LYS A 35 13.41 34.75 27.78
CA LYS A 35 12.90 34.97 26.42
C LYS A 35 13.75 34.27 25.36
N SER A 36 15.08 34.22 25.52
CA SER A 36 15.95 33.51 24.57
C SER A 36 15.73 32.00 24.61
N LYS A 37 15.61 31.40 25.81
CA LYS A 37 15.31 29.98 25.98
C LYS A 37 13.92 29.58 25.48
N GLN A 38 12.96 30.50 25.56
CA GLN A 38 11.61 30.28 25.04
C GLN A 38 11.58 30.36 23.51
N GLN A 39 12.39 31.23 22.91
CA GLN A 39 12.61 31.28 21.45
C GLN A 39 13.37 30.05 20.93
N GLU A 40 14.37 29.55 21.65
CA GLU A 40 15.07 28.31 21.28
C GLU A 40 14.13 27.11 21.31
N ARG A 41 13.32 26.96 22.36
CA ARG A 41 12.29 25.91 22.43
C ARG A 41 11.24 26.03 21.32
N GLN A 42 10.82 27.24 20.97
CA GLN A 42 9.89 27.44 19.84
C GLN A 42 10.52 27.06 18.51
N LYS A 43 11.82 27.30 18.32
CA LYS A 43 12.55 26.85 17.11
C LYS A 43 12.70 25.33 17.06
N GLU A 44 12.97 24.67 18.19
CA GLU A 44 13.01 23.21 18.28
C GLU A 44 11.63 22.59 17.96
N ILE A 45 10.56 23.14 18.52
CA ILE A 45 9.18 22.69 18.24
C ILE A 45 8.85 22.84 16.76
N ALA A 46 9.12 24.00 16.15
CA ALA A 46 8.89 24.22 14.72
C ALA A 46 9.71 23.26 13.83
N GLY A 47 10.93 22.91 14.25
CA GLY A 47 11.75 21.91 13.57
C GLY A 47 11.15 20.50 13.63
N LEU A 48 10.66 20.09 14.80
CA LEU A 48 9.98 18.81 14.98
C LEU A 48 8.67 18.75 14.20
N GLU A 49 7.88 19.82 14.18
CA GLU A 49 6.65 19.92 13.38
C GLU A 49 6.95 19.75 11.88
N ALA A 50 7.96 20.45 11.35
CA ALA A 50 8.37 20.29 9.96
C ALA A 50 8.80 18.86 9.61
N GLN A 51 9.44 18.17 10.55
CA GLN A 51 9.87 16.79 10.38
C GLN A 51 8.69 15.80 10.42
N ILE A 52 7.68 16.08 11.26
CA ILE A 52 6.41 15.34 11.28
C ILE A 52 5.67 15.49 9.95
N TYR A 53 5.56 16.71 9.40
CA TYR A 53 4.92 16.93 8.10
C TYR A 53 5.63 16.17 6.97
N LYS A 54 6.95 16.19 6.96
CA LYS A 54 7.74 15.46 5.96
C LYS A 54 7.58 13.94 6.07
N LEU A 55 7.52 13.40 7.28
CA LEU A 55 7.25 11.98 7.50
C LEU A 55 5.81 11.60 7.14
N ALA A 56 4.84 12.47 7.39
CA ALA A 56 3.44 12.27 7.00
C ALA A 56 3.28 12.21 5.48
N GLU A 57 3.99 13.08 4.74
CA GLU A 57 4.04 13.06 3.27
C GLU A 57 4.64 11.75 2.74
N GLN A 58 5.76 11.28 3.31
CA GLN A 58 6.37 10.00 2.95
C GLN A 58 5.45 8.80 3.22
N VAL A 59 4.71 8.82 4.35
CA VAL A 59 3.72 7.77 4.66
C VAL A 59 2.53 7.83 3.69
N SER A 60 2.11 9.03 3.28
CA SER A 60 1.06 9.22 2.27
C SER A 60 1.48 8.66 0.91
N GLU A 61 2.70 8.91 0.46
CA GLU A 61 3.25 8.35 -0.78
C GLU A 61 3.41 6.83 -0.71
N GLN A 62 3.83 6.28 0.43
CA GLN A 62 3.88 4.81 0.61
C GLN A 62 2.48 4.20 0.58
N ARG A 63 1.46 4.90 1.09
CA ARG A 63 0.05 4.48 1.04
C ARG A 63 -0.53 4.54 -0.37
N SER A 64 -0.20 5.56 -1.17
CA SER A 64 -0.61 5.59 -2.58
C SER A 64 0.08 4.51 -3.40
N ALA A 65 1.39 4.31 -3.22
CA ALA A 65 2.15 3.26 -3.91
C ALA A 65 1.67 1.84 -3.55
N THR A 66 1.24 1.60 -2.31
CA THR A 66 0.63 0.33 -1.90
C THR A 66 -0.78 0.15 -2.46
N LYS A 67 -1.61 1.22 -2.49
CA LYS A 67 -2.92 1.19 -3.17
C LYS A 67 -2.80 0.89 -4.66
N ASP A 68 -1.86 1.52 -5.36
CA ASP A 68 -1.61 1.30 -6.78
C ASP A 68 -1.12 -0.13 -7.07
N ASN A 69 -0.28 -0.69 -6.18
CA ASN A 69 0.18 -2.07 -6.28
C ASN A 69 -0.93 -3.11 -6.00
N VAL A 70 -1.85 -2.81 -5.07
CA VAL A 70 -3.02 -3.66 -4.79
C VAL A 70 -3.99 -3.63 -5.97
N GLN A 71 -4.29 -2.45 -6.52
CA GLN A 71 -5.12 -2.31 -7.74
C GLN A 71 -4.49 -3.01 -8.95
N ARG A 72 -3.17 -2.91 -9.14
CA ARG A 72 -2.45 -3.62 -10.21
C ARG A 72 -2.45 -5.15 -10.03
N LYS A 73 -2.46 -5.65 -8.78
CA LYS A 73 -2.62 -7.08 -8.50
C LYS A 73 -4.06 -7.57 -8.69
N GLN A 74 -5.05 -6.77 -8.32
CA GLN A 74 -6.47 -7.07 -8.56
C GLN A 74 -6.79 -7.11 -10.06
N ALA A 75 -6.27 -6.17 -10.84
CA ALA A 75 -6.42 -6.16 -12.31
C ALA A 75 -5.68 -7.33 -13.03
N ARG A 76 -4.73 -8.00 -12.37
CA ARG A 76 -4.09 -9.22 -12.89
C ARG A 76 -4.84 -10.51 -12.51
N GLY A 77 -5.65 -10.51 -11.45
CA GLY A 77 -6.41 -11.67 -10.99
C GLY A 77 -7.68 -11.96 -11.78
N GLU A 78 -8.18 -11.00 -12.56
CA GLU A 78 -9.42 -11.13 -13.34
C GLU A 78 -9.20 -11.61 -14.79
N GLY A 79 -7.94 -11.84 -15.20
CA GLY A 79 -7.58 -12.21 -16.59
C GLY A 79 -7.31 -13.68 -16.87
N GLU A 80 -7.26 -14.56 -15.85
CA GLU A 80 -6.91 -15.99 -16.02
C GLU A 80 -7.84 -16.88 -15.20
N ARG A 81 -9.15 -16.75 -15.42
CA ARG A 81 -10.12 -17.73 -14.94
C ARG A 81 -11.22 -17.96 -15.98
N GLY A 82 -10.85 -18.68 -17.03
CA GLY A 82 -11.78 -19.11 -18.06
C GLY A 82 -11.05 -19.68 -19.26
N ASP A 83 -10.43 -20.85 -19.10
CA ASP A 83 -10.56 -21.99 -20.04
C ASP A 83 -9.77 -23.19 -19.48
N SER A 84 -10.23 -24.41 -19.80
CA SER A 84 -9.63 -25.74 -19.54
C SER A 84 -9.90 -26.47 -18.20
N GLU A 85 -11.11 -27.04 -18.08
CA GLU A 85 -11.31 -28.46 -17.73
C GLU A 85 -11.78 -29.11 -19.06
N GLU A 86 -11.19 -30.16 -19.64
CA GLU A 86 -11.13 -31.56 -19.18
C GLU A 86 -10.27 -32.42 -20.15
N SER A 87 -9.85 -33.62 -19.70
CA SER A 87 -9.18 -34.76 -20.41
C SER A 87 -7.63 -34.70 -20.48
N GLU A 88 -6.81 -35.71 -20.12
CA GLU A 88 -6.96 -37.13 -19.79
C GLU A 88 -5.86 -37.61 -18.80
N ALA A 89 -6.00 -38.86 -18.35
CA ALA A 89 -5.27 -39.58 -17.30
C ALA A 89 -3.97 -40.29 -17.72
N GLY A 90 -3.19 -40.72 -16.70
CA GLY A 90 -2.05 -41.66 -16.75
C GLY A 90 -0.70 -40.94 -16.92
N ASP A 91 0.40 -41.24 -16.23
CA ASP A 91 0.92 -42.50 -15.71
C ASP A 91 2.10 -42.20 -14.74
N THR A 92 2.37 -43.11 -13.81
CA THR A 92 3.41 -43.01 -12.77
C THR A 92 4.73 -43.60 -13.25
N SER A 93 5.85 -42.88 -13.07
CA SER A 93 7.15 -43.50 -12.77
C SER A 93 8.16 -42.48 -12.27
N ASP A 94 8.64 -42.72 -11.05
CA ASP A 94 9.91 -42.27 -10.49
C ASP A 94 11.09 -42.57 -11.42
N GLU A 95 12.05 -41.65 -11.54
CA GLU A 95 13.48 -41.95 -11.82
C GLU A 95 14.37 -40.69 -11.63
N ASP A 96 15.11 -40.72 -10.51
CA ASP A 96 16.54 -40.39 -10.33
C ASP A 96 17.09 -38.97 -10.60
N ASP A 97 17.16 -38.20 -9.51
CA ASP A 97 18.08 -37.08 -9.27
C ASP A 97 19.47 -37.61 -8.84
N GLU A 98 20.32 -37.98 -9.81
CA GLU A 98 21.75 -38.21 -9.56
C GLU A 98 22.60 -37.52 -10.64
N LYS A 99 22.76 -36.18 -10.57
CA LYS A 99 23.89 -35.50 -11.25
C LYS A 99 24.16 -34.04 -10.85
N GLU A 100 24.12 -33.68 -9.57
CA GLU A 100 24.54 -32.33 -9.11
C GLU A 100 25.51 -32.34 -7.91
N ALA A 101 26.18 -33.46 -7.62
CA ALA A 101 27.17 -33.53 -6.54
C ALA A 101 28.58 -33.01 -6.92
N GLY A 102 28.82 -32.66 -8.20
CA GLY A 102 30.15 -32.30 -8.69
C GLY A 102 30.56 -30.83 -8.50
N SER A 103 29.61 -29.92 -8.28
CA SER A 103 29.87 -28.47 -8.39
C SER A 103 29.98 -27.72 -7.04
N VAL A 104 29.63 -28.35 -5.92
CA VAL A 104 29.58 -27.68 -4.59
C VAL A 104 30.95 -27.60 -3.89
N LEU A 105 31.96 -28.34 -4.35
CA LEU A 105 33.27 -28.43 -3.70
C LEU A 105 34.16 -27.17 -3.91
N THR A 106 33.81 -26.27 -4.82
CA THR A 106 34.66 -25.12 -5.21
C THR A 106 34.32 -23.79 -4.52
N HIS A 107 33.24 -23.70 -3.74
CA HIS A 107 32.82 -22.43 -3.12
C HIS A 107 33.56 -22.09 -1.82
N VAL A 108 34.55 -21.18 -1.91
CA VAL A 108 35.19 -20.50 -0.78
C VAL A 108 34.12 -19.90 0.14
N GLY A 109 33.96 -20.45 1.36
CA GLY A 109 33.10 -19.88 2.42
C GLY A 109 31.95 -20.75 2.92
N ALA A 110 31.67 -21.92 2.32
CA ALA A 110 30.63 -22.83 2.82
C ALA A 110 31.15 -23.70 3.99
N HIS A 111 30.29 -23.95 5.00
CA HIS A 111 30.56 -24.85 6.11
C HIS A 111 30.92 -26.23 5.54
N LEU A 112 32.14 -26.70 5.79
CA LEU A 112 32.57 -28.01 5.33
C LEU A 112 31.98 -29.07 6.26
N ASP A 113 31.09 -29.90 5.75
CA ASP A 113 30.62 -31.05 6.51
C ASP A 113 31.72 -32.10 6.61
N LEU A 114 32.17 -32.35 7.83
CA LEU A 114 33.22 -33.31 8.14
C LEU A 114 32.69 -34.75 8.23
N SER A 115 31.37 -34.94 8.27
CA SER A 115 30.74 -36.27 8.35
C SER A 115 31.13 -37.15 7.15
N ALA A 116 31.19 -36.55 5.96
CA ALA A 116 31.46 -37.19 4.68
C ALA A 116 32.90 -37.69 4.48
N PHE A 117 33.87 -37.22 5.29
CA PHE A 117 35.28 -37.56 5.13
C PHE A 117 35.69 -38.67 6.09
N SER A 118 36.26 -39.76 5.59
CA SER A 118 36.64 -40.93 6.40
C SER A 118 38.03 -40.79 7.02
N SER A 119 38.90 -39.96 6.42
CA SER A 119 40.27 -39.73 6.87
C SER A 119 40.73 -38.27 6.69
N TRP A 120 41.83 -37.89 7.34
CA TRP A 120 42.41 -36.56 7.20
C TRP A 120 43.15 -36.38 5.86
N GLU A 121 43.60 -37.48 5.24
CA GLU A 121 44.21 -37.47 3.90
C GLU A 121 43.19 -37.04 2.83
N GLU A 122 41.92 -37.44 2.95
CA GLU A 122 40.86 -36.99 2.05
C GLU A 122 40.61 -35.48 2.19
N LEU A 123 40.67 -34.95 3.42
CA LEU A 123 40.57 -33.50 3.67
C LEU A 123 41.79 -32.73 3.14
N ALA A 124 42.97 -33.35 3.15
CA ALA A 124 44.19 -32.76 2.57
C ALA A 124 44.05 -32.57 1.04
N SER A 125 43.35 -33.48 0.36
CA SER A 125 43.14 -33.38 -1.09
C SER A 125 42.25 -32.20 -1.52
N LEU A 126 41.46 -31.62 -0.60
CA LEU A 126 40.64 -30.41 -0.84
C LEU A 126 41.47 -29.13 -1.04
N GLY A 127 42.76 -29.16 -0.72
CA GLY A 127 43.67 -28.05 -0.93
C GLY A 127 43.69 -27.00 0.19
N LEU A 128 44.72 -26.15 0.11
CA LEU A 128 45.11 -25.25 1.20
C LEU A 128 44.05 -24.18 1.52
N ASP A 129 43.42 -23.60 0.50
CA ASP A 129 42.45 -22.52 0.64
C ASP A 129 41.13 -23.02 1.24
N ARG A 130 40.69 -24.23 0.87
CA ARG A 130 39.48 -24.84 1.44
C ARG A 130 39.66 -25.14 2.91
N LEU A 131 40.78 -25.76 3.29
CA LEU A 131 41.12 -26.04 4.69
C LEU A 131 41.25 -24.75 5.52
N LYS A 132 41.86 -23.70 4.95
CA LYS A 132 41.95 -22.39 5.61
C LYS A 132 40.57 -21.79 5.85
N SER A 133 39.67 -21.83 4.86
CA SER A 133 38.31 -21.32 4.99
C SER A 133 37.50 -22.06 6.05
N ALA A 134 37.59 -23.39 6.09
CA ALA A 134 36.90 -24.21 7.08
C ALA A 134 37.43 -24.01 8.51
N LEU A 135 38.76 -23.91 8.68
CA LEU A 135 39.36 -23.59 9.98
C LEU A 135 38.98 -22.18 10.47
N MET A 136 38.91 -21.19 9.57
CA MET A 136 38.46 -19.84 9.92
C MET A 136 36.97 -19.81 10.31
N ALA A 137 36.12 -20.58 9.62
CA ALA A 137 34.70 -20.69 9.94
C ALA A 137 34.47 -21.29 11.34
N LEU A 138 35.32 -22.23 11.77
CA LEU A 138 35.31 -22.81 13.13
C LEU A 138 36.11 -21.98 14.15
N GLY A 139 36.66 -20.83 13.77
CA GLY A 139 37.46 -19.97 14.64
C GLY A 139 38.76 -20.60 15.11
N LEU A 140 39.27 -21.62 14.42
CA LEU A 140 40.51 -22.33 14.73
C LEU A 140 41.73 -21.65 14.10
N LYS A 141 42.90 -21.84 14.70
CA LYS A 141 44.17 -21.34 14.14
C LYS A 141 44.45 -22.00 12.79
N CYS A 142 44.83 -21.19 11.78
CA CYS A 142 45.09 -21.63 10.41
C CYS A 142 46.58 -21.79 10.06
N GLY A 143 47.50 -21.70 11.03
CA GLY A 143 48.95 -21.86 10.81
C GLY A 143 49.38 -23.33 10.73
N GLY A 144 50.47 -23.61 10.01
CA GLY A 144 51.02 -24.96 9.83
C GLY A 144 51.01 -25.46 8.39
N THR A 145 51.52 -26.67 8.20
CA THR A 145 51.50 -27.42 6.92
C THR A 145 50.08 -27.82 6.54
N LEU A 146 49.87 -28.24 5.29
CA LEU A 146 48.56 -28.66 4.79
C LEU A 146 48.00 -29.85 5.60
N GLU A 147 48.87 -30.81 5.96
CA GLU A 147 48.55 -31.97 6.77
C GLU A 147 48.12 -31.58 8.19
N GLU A 148 48.86 -30.66 8.84
CA GLU A 148 48.53 -30.16 10.18
C GLU A 148 47.17 -29.44 10.20
N ARG A 149 46.80 -28.76 9.10
CA ARG A 149 45.49 -28.11 8.97
C ARG A 149 44.37 -29.14 8.80
N ALA A 150 44.58 -30.17 7.97
CA ALA A 150 43.62 -31.25 7.76
C ALA A 150 43.39 -32.06 9.04
N GLN A 151 44.47 -32.43 9.75
CA GLN A 151 44.38 -33.13 11.05
C GLN A 151 43.66 -32.30 12.11
N ARG A 152 43.93 -30.98 12.17
CA ARG A 152 43.27 -30.07 13.13
C ARG A 152 41.78 -29.93 12.84
N LEU A 153 41.40 -29.84 11.57
CA LEU A 153 39.99 -29.79 11.16
C LEU A 153 39.30 -31.14 11.43
N PHE A 154 39.93 -32.25 11.08
CA PHE A 154 39.42 -33.60 11.33
C PHE A 154 39.24 -33.89 12.83
N SER A 155 40.14 -33.36 13.67
CA SER A 155 40.05 -33.50 15.14
C SER A 155 38.81 -32.85 15.76
N THR A 156 38.12 -31.99 15.01
CA THR A 156 36.84 -31.37 15.40
C THR A 156 35.60 -32.12 14.90
N LYS A 157 35.77 -33.19 14.10
CA LYS A 157 34.69 -34.06 13.64
C LYS A 157 33.97 -34.66 14.85
N GLY A 158 32.67 -34.39 14.97
CA GLY A 158 31.80 -34.94 16.02
C GLY A 158 31.94 -34.33 17.41
N LYS A 159 32.71 -33.24 17.59
CA LYS A 159 32.84 -32.54 18.88
C LYS A 159 31.98 -31.29 18.89
N THR A 160 31.08 -31.19 19.86
CA THR A 160 30.19 -30.03 20.07
C THR A 160 30.85 -28.91 20.89
N ALA A 161 31.94 -29.20 21.60
CA ALA A 161 32.71 -28.23 22.37
C ALA A 161 34.19 -28.28 21.95
N LEU A 162 34.72 -27.13 21.52
CA LEU A 162 36.12 -26.97 21.11
C LEU A 162 36.95 -26.38 22.26
N ASP A 163 38.20 -26.82 22.40
CA ASP A 163 39.11 -26.33 23.45
C ASP A 163 39.45 -24.84 23.22
N PRO A 164 39.21 -23.95 24.21
CA PRO A 164 39.57 -22.52 24.18
C PRO A 164 41.02 -22.22 23.76
N SER A 165 41.96 -23.14 23.94
CA SER A 165 43.36 -22.99 23.52
C SER A 165 43.56 -23.05 21.99
N LEU A 166 42.66 -23.74 21.29
CA LEU A 166 42.70 -23.92 19.83
C LEU A 166 42.02 -22.79 19.06
N LEU A 167 41.13 -22.04 19.74
CA LEU A 167 40.45 -20.88 19.19
C LEU A 167 41.43 -19.73 18.92
N ALA A 168 41.24 -19.04 17.81
CA ALA A 168 41.92 -17.80 17.50
C ALA A 168 41.48 -16.74 18.53
N LYS A 169 42.43 -16.20 19.29
CA LYS A 169 42.18 -15.09 20.22
C LYS A 169 41.78 -13.85 19.41
N SER A 170 40.49 -13.65 19.18
CA SER A 170 39.99 -12.36 18.70
C SER A 170 40.06 -11.35 19.85
N LYS A 171 40.70 -10.20 19.60
CA LYS A 171 40.65 -9.09 20.56
C LYS A 171 39.18 -8.66 20.68
N PRO A 172 38.64 -8.43 21.89
CA PRO A 172 37.27 -7.96 22.03
C PRO A 172 37.19 -6.56 21.40
N ASP A 173 36.53 -6.47 20.25
CA ASP A 173 36.32 -5.22 19.56
C ASP A 173 35.33 -4.35 20.35
N LYS A 174 35.87 -3.54 21.27
CA LYS A 174 35.10 -2.61 22.10
C LYS A 174 34.33 -1.60 21.23
N GLY A 175 34.77 -1.34 19.99
CA GLY A 175 34.09 -0.45 19.05
C GLY A 175 32.74 -0.99 18.60
N LEU A 176 32.67 -2.27 18.23
CA LEU A 176 31.41 -2.91 17.82
C LEU A 176 30.40 -2.98 18.98
N LYS A 177 30.85 -3.28 20.20
CA LYS A 177 29.97 -3.31 21.39
C LYS A 177 29.38 -1.94 21.73
N SER A 178 30.18 -0.87 21.63
CA SER A 178 29.70 0.49 21.87
C SER A 178 28.66 0.91 20.83
N LYS A 179 28.91 0.61 19.55
CA LYS A 179 27.97 0.91 18.46
C LYS A 179 26.67 0.09 18.58
N GLN A 180 26.76 -1.14 19.06
CA GLN A 180 25.60 -1.97 19.32
C GLN A 180 24.78 -1.48 20.53
N GLN A 181 25.44 -0.98 21.58
CA GLN A 181 24.76 -0.34 22.71
C GLN A 181 24.06 0.96 22.30
N GLU A 182 24.68 1.76 21.44
CA GLU A 182 24.06 2.98 20.91
C GLU A 182 22.82 2.66 20.06
N ARG A 183 22.93 1.67 19.15
CA ARG A 183 21.79 1.16 18.38
C ARG A 183 20.68 0.60 19.29
N GLN A 184 21.02 -0.13 20.35
CA GLN A 184 20.04 -0.65 21.30
C GLN A 184 19.35 0.49 22.07
N LYS A 185 20.07 1.57 22.39
CA LYS A 185 19.50 2.75 23.04
C LYS A 185 18.52 3.48 22.12
N GLU A 186 18.84 3.60 20.84
CA GLU A 186 17.92 4.16 19.83
C GLU A 186 16.64 3.32 19.69
N ILE A 187 16.80 1.99 19.59
CA ILE A 187 15.66 1.06 19.50
C ILE A 187 14.78 1.18 20.75
N ALA A 188 15.37 1.17 21.95
CA ALA A 188 14.62 1.32 23.19
C ALA A 188 13.85 2.66 23.26
N GLY A 189 14.43 3.74 22.72
CA GLY A 189 13.76 5.04 22.61
C GLY A 189 12.53 4.98 21.69
N LEU A 190 12.67 4.36 20.52
CA LEU A 190 11.58 4.18 19.57
C LEU A 190 10.48 3.27 20.14
N GLU A 191 10.84 2.17 20.79
CA GLU A 191 9.90 1.27 21.44
C GLU A 191 9.07 2.01 22.50
N ALA A 192 9.71 2.78 23.37
CA ALA A 192 9.01 3.57 24.38
C ALA A 192 8.05 4.60 23.77
N GLN A 193 8.45 5.25 22.66
CA GLN A 193 7.58 6.18 21.94
C GLN A 193 6.39 5.47 21.30
N ILE A 194 6.60 4.30 20.70
CA ILE A 194 5.53 3.47 20.14
C ILE A 194 4.56 3.04 21.23
N TYR A 195 5.05 2.58 22.39
CA TYR A 195 4.19 2.21 23.52
C TYR A 195 3.29 3.37 23.96
N LYS A 196 3.87 4.57 24.10
CA LYS A 196 3.12 5.76 24.51
C LYS A 196 2.08 6.19 23.47
N LEU A 197 2.44 6.20 22.19
CA LEU A 197 1.51 6.51 21.10
C LEU A 197 0.41 5.43 20.99
N ALA A 198 0.75 4.16 21.18
CA ALA A 198 -0.20 3.05 21.15
C ALA A 198 -1.18 3.08 22.32
N GLU A 199 -0.80 3.66 23.47
CA GLU A 199 -1.70 3.94 24.59
C GLU A 199 -2.65 5.09 24.27
N GLN A 200 -2.14 6.18 23.69
CA GLN A 200 -2.96 7.34 23.27
C GLN A 200 -3.97 6.98 22.18
N VAL A 201 -3.63 6.05 21.28
CA VAL A 201 -4.47 5.61 20.15
C VAL A 201 -5.15 4.26 20.47
N SER A 202 -5.27 3.90 21.76
CA SER A 202 -5.80 2.60 22.18
C SER A 202 -7.25 2.37 21.75
N GLU A 203 -8.06 3.42 21.76
CA GLU A 203 -9.47 3.39 21.37
C GLU A 203 -9.62 3.13 19.86
N GLN A 204 -8.88 3.87 19.02
CA GLN A 204 -8.86 3.66 17.56
C GLN A 204 -8.25 2.29 17.20
N ARG A 205 -7.27 1.81 17.97
CA ARG A 205 -6.73 0.45 17.80
C ARG A 205 -7.77 -0.63 18.10
N SER A 206 -8.63 -0.43 19.10
CA SER A 206 -9.73 -1.34 19.39
C SER A 206 -10.80 -1.30 18.29
N ALA A 207 -11.19 -0.09 17.85
CA ALA A 207 -12.17 0.09 16.77
C ALA A 207 -11.69 -0.52 15.44
N THR A 208 -10.42 -0.37 15.09
CA THR A 208 -9.82 -0.98 13.90
C THR A 208 -9.75 -2.50 14.01
N LYS A 209 -9.42 -3.05 15.18
CA LYS A 209 -9.47 -4.49 15.43
C LYS A 209 -10.89 -5.05 15.22
N ASP A 210 -11.90 -4.37 15.76
CA ASP A 210 -13.30 -4.79 15.63
C ASP A 210 -13.78 -4.65 14.18
N ASN A 211 -13.32 -3.63 13.44
CA ASN A 211 -13.59 -3.51 12.01
C ASN A 211 -12.95 -4.65 11.21
N VAL A 212 -11.70 -5.01 11.49
CA VAL A 212 -11.02 -6.15 10.85
C VAL A 212 -11.76 -7.45 11.12
N GLN A 213 -12.20 -7.68 12.36
CA GLN A 213 -12.98 -8.87 12.72
C GLN A 213 -14.34 -8.90 12.00
N ARG A 214 -15.05 -7.76 11.94
CA ARG A 214 -16.30 -7.64 11.15
C ARG A 214 -16.08 -7.94 9.67
N LYS A 215 -15.00 -7.41 9.08
CA LYS A 215 -14.64 -7.68 7.68
C LYS A 215 -14.25 -9.14 7.43
N GLN A 216 -13.60 -9.79 8.40
CA GLN A 216 -13.21 -11.20 8.29
C GLN A 216 -14.40 -12.16 8.41
N ALA A 217 -15.44 -11.78 9.16
CA ALA A 217 -16.65 -12.58 9.33
C ALA A 217 -17.65 -12.48 8.15
N ARG A 218 -17.41 -11.59 7.18
CA ARG A 218 -18.29 -11.38 6.01
C ARG A 218 -17.91 -12.27 4.82
N GLY A 219 -18.93 -12.74 4.10
CA GLY A 219 -18.81 -13.49 2.85
C GLY A 219 -18.39 -12.61 1.67
N GLU A 220 -18.01 -13.25 0.56
CA GLU A 220 -17.37 -12.64 -0.62
C GLU A 220 -18.19 -11.49 -1.26
N GLY A 221 -19.53 -11.53 -1.18
CA GLY A 221 -20.41 -10.48 -1.72
C GLY A 221 -20.61 -9.23 -0.85
N GLU A 222 -20.42 -9.33 0.48
CA GLU A 222 -20.62 -8.19 1.42
C GLU A 222 -19.33 -7.42 1.70
N ARG A 223 -18.19 -7.92 1.21
CA ARG A 223 -16.88 -7.27 1.34
C ARG A 223 -16.76 -6.04 0.44
N GLY A 224 -17.40 -6.05 -0.73
CA GLY A 224 -17.40 -4.94 -1.68
C GLY A 224 -18.18 -3.71 -1.21
N ASP A 225 -19.32 -3.91 -0.54
CA ASP A 225 -20.20 -2.82 -0.09
C ASP A 225 -19.58 -1.98 1.05
N SER A 226 -18.79 -2.61 1.94
CA SER A 226 -18.10 -1.90 3.02
C SER A 226 -16.82 -1.16 2.61
N GLU A 227 -16.23 -1.47 1.45
CA GLU A 227 -15.11 -0.68 0.91
C GLU A 227 -15.62 0.63 0.26
N GLU A 228 -16.88 0.65 -0.17
CA GLU A 228 -17.56 1.83 -0.71
C GLU A 228 -18.12 2.74 0.41
N SER A 229 -18.55 2.18 1.55
CA SER A 229 -19.07 2.96 2.68
C SER A 229 -18.01 3.66 3.55
N GLU A 230 -16.76 3.18 3.59
CA GLU A 230 -15.65 3.84 4.33
C GLU A 230 -15.12 5.09 3.59
N ALA A 231 -15.59 5.34 2.36
CA ALA A 231 -15.32 6.56 1.60
C ALA A 231 -16.43 7.62 1.76
N GLY A 232 -17.44 7.37 2.61
CA GLY A 232 -18.58 8.26 2.71
C GLY A 232 -19.37 8.12 4.00
N ASP A 233 -18.78 8.45 5.15
CA ASP A 233 -19.51 9.12 6.23
C ASP A 233 -18.55 9.72 7.27
N THR A 234 -18.06 10.93 6.98
CA THR A 234 -17.64 11.87 8.03
C THR A 234 -18.54 13.09 7.91
N SER A 235 -19.85 12.90 8.07
CA SER A 235 -20.71 14.02 8.46
C SER A 235 -20.57 14.20 9.97
N ASP A 236 -19.42 14.75 10.39
CA ASP A 236 -19.31 15.36 11.71
C ASP A 236 -20.25 16.56 11.74
N GLU A 237 -21.23 16.45 12.64
CA GLU A 237 -21.93 17.58 13.23
C GLU A 237 -20.88 18.58 13.76
N ASP A 238 -21.08 19.86 13.41
CA ASP A 238 -20.47 21.04 14.03
C ASP A 238 -18.96 21.31 13.83
N ASP A 239 -18.45 21.22 12.59
CA ASP A 239 -17.39 22.13 12.15
C ASP A 239 -18.02 23.39 11.54
N GLU A 240 -17.95 24.48 12.30
CA GLU A 240 -18.41 25.83 11.95
C GLU A 240 -17.98 26.21 10.52
N VAL A 241 -18.89 25.98 9.56
CA VAL A 241 -18.68 26.28 8.13
C VAL A 241 -18.29 27.75 8.02
N PRO A 242 -17.03 28.06 7.63
CA PRO A 242 -16.59 29.45 7.52
C PRO A 242 -17.52 30.18 6.57
N TYR A 243 -18.16 31.23 7.07
CA TYR A 243 -19.14 32.05 6.34
C TYR A 243 -18.60 32.39 4.95
N ASN A 244 -19.23 31.82 3.91
CA ASN A 244 -18.93 32.01 2.49
C ASN A 244 -19.94 32.98 1.87
N PRO A 245 -19.78 34.30 2.07
CA PRO A 245 -20.76 35.31 1.66
C PRO A 245 -20.97 35.41 0.13
N LYS A 246 -20.26 34.64 -0.69
CA LYS A 246 -20.35 34.66 -2.16
C LYS A 246 -20.60 33.30 -2.82
N ASN A 247 -20.90 32.24 -2.06
CA ASN A 247 -21.18 30.89 -2.60
C ASN A 247 -20.18 30.42 -3.67
N LEU A 248 -18.90 30.74 -3.47
CA LEU A 248 -17.84 30.29 -4.37
C LEU A 248 -17.59 28.79 -4.12
N PRO A 249 -17.54 27.94 -5.16
CA PRO A 249 -17.33 26.50 -4.97
C PRO A 249 -15.98 26.22 -4.32
N LEU A 250 -16.02 25.38 -3.29
CA LEU A 250 -14.87 25.00 -2.48
C LEU A 250 -13.93 24.11 -3.28
N GLY A 251 -12.62 24.31 -3.11
CA GLY A 251 -11.61 23.43 -3.67
C GLY A 251 -11.55 22.12 -2.91
N TRP A 252 -10.71 21.21 -3.41
CA TRP A 252 -10.35 19.95 -2.75
C TRP A 252 -9.60 20.14 -1.40
N ASP A 253 -9.25 21.39 -1.06
CA ASP A 253 -8.57 21.82 0.18
C ASP A 253 -9.55 22.52 1.17
N GLY A 254 -10.86 22.49 0.92
CA GLY A 254 -11.87 23.14 1.78
C GLY A 254 -11.84 24.68 1.77
N LYS A 255 -10.83 25.29 1.14
CA LYS A 255 -10.70 26.75 1.01
C LYS A 255 -11.41 27.26 -0.25
N PRO A 256 -11.96 28.49 -0.24
CA PRO A 256 -12.56 29.11 -1.43
C PRO A 256 -11.52 29.23 -2.56
N ILE A 257 -11.83 28.66 -3.73
CA ILE A 257 -10.95 28.71 -4.90
C ILE A 257 -10.79 30.16 -5.36
N PRO A 258 -9.57 30.68 -5.57
CA PRO A 258 -9.37 32.02 -6.12
C PRO A 258 -10.15 32.25 -7.42
N TYR A 259 -10.79 33.43 -7.57
CA TYR A 259 -11.72 33.72 -8.67
C TYR A 259 -11.09 33.59 -10.08
N TRP A 260 -9.81 33.90 -10.22
CA TRP A 260 -9.09 33.72 -11.48
C TRP A 260 -8.91 32.24 -11.84
N LEU A 261 -8.68 31.38 -10.84
CA LEU A 261 -8.51 29.94 -11.01
C LEU A 261 -9.85 29.28 -11.34
N TYR A 262 -10.93 29.77 -10.73
CA TYR A 262 -12.32 29.39 -11.04
C TYR A 262 -12.68 29.67 -12.52
N LYS A 263 -12.30 30.85 -13.02
CA LYS A 263 -12.54 31.25 -14.42
C LYS A 263 -11.59 30.58 -15.41
N LEU A 264 -10.34 30.32 -15.01
CA LEU A 264 -9.33 29.64 -15.84
C LEU A 264 -9.69 28.16 -16.08
N HIS A 265 -10.13 27.45 -15.05
CA HIS A 265 -10.52 26.04 -15.16
C HIS A 265 -11.98 25.85 -15.60
N GLY A 266 -12.71 26.93 -15.87
CA GLY A 266 -14.08 26.87 -16.38
C GLY A 266 -15.09 26.31 -15.38
N LEU A 267 -14.81 26.36 -14.06
CA LEU A 267 -15.74 25.87 -13.02
C LEU A 267 -17.04 26.72 -12.95
N ASN A 268 -17.04 27.88 -13.60
CA ASN A 268 -18.22 28.74 -13.77
C ASN A 268 -19.23 28.23 -14.80
N ILE A 269 -18.88 27.19 -15.56
CA ILE A 269 -19.76 26.58 -16.55
C ILE A 269 -20.36 25.32 -15.92
N SER A 270 -21.67 25.33 -15.72
CA SER A 270 -22.41 24.17 -15.23
C SER A 270 -22.91 23.33 -16.41
N TYR A 271 -22.66 22.02 -16.35
CA TYR A 271 -23.18 21.02 -17.29
C TYR A 271 -24.17 20.12 -16.56
N THR A 272 -25.24 19.72 -17.22
CA THR A 272 -26.25 18.81 -16.66
C THR A 272 -26.22 17.48 -17.39
N CYS A 273 -26.34 16.37 -16.67
CA CYS A 273 -26.44 15.04 -17.25
C CYS A 273 -27.79 14.40 -16.85
N GLU A 274 -28.64 14.09 -17.84
CA GLU A 274 -29.98 13.54 -17.62
C GLU A 274 -29.91 12.08 -17.16
N ILE A 275 -29.00 11.28 -17.74
CA ILE A 275 -28.74 9.88 -17.35
C ILE A 275 -28.35 9.76 -15.86
N CYS A 276 -27.73 10.79 -15.29
CA CYS A 276 -27.37 10.88 -13.87
C CYS A 276 -28.48 11.47 -12.97
N GLY A 277 -29.72 11.59 -13.45
CA GLY A 277 -30.83 12.22 -12.74
C GLY A 277 -30.72 13.76 -12.70
N ASN A 278 -30.39 14.37 -13.84
CA ASN A 278 -30.22 15.82 -14.01
C ASN A 278 -29.19 16.45 -13.06
N PHE A 279 -28.18 15.66 -12.67
CA PHE A 279 -27.11 16.14 -11.79
C PHE A 279 -26.26 17.21 -12.49
N VAL A 280 -25.89 18.25 -11.74
CA VAL A 280 -25.14 19.40 -12.25
C VAL A 280 -23.65 19.25 -11.94
N TYR A 281 -22.83 19.14 -12.96
CA TYR A 281 -21.38 19.11 -12.89
C TYR A 281 -20.79 20.51 -13.13
N LYS A 282 -19.88 20.95 -12.26
CA LYS A 282 -19.19 22.24 -12.39
C LYS A 282 -17.87 22.07 -13.14
N GLY A 283 -17.84 22.62 -14.34
CA GLY A 283 -16.68 22.69 -15.21
C GLY A 283 -16.48 21.48 -16.13
N PRO A 284 -15.76 21.67 -17.26
CA PRO A 284 -15.64 20.64 -18.30
C PRO A 284 -14.91 19.38 -17.82
N LYS A 285 -13.88 19.54 -16.97
CA LYS A 285 -13.06 18.39 -16.50
C LYS A 285 -13.84 17.45 -15.60
N ALA A 286 -14.65 17.99 -14.68
CA ALA A 286 -15.54 17.19 -13.84
C ALA A 286 -16.61 16.50 -14.70
N PHE A 287 -17.16 17.24 -15.66
CA PHE A 287 -18.11 16.70 -16.62
C PHE A 287 -17.50 15.70 -17.63
N GLN A 288 -16.20 15.67 -17.89
CA GLN A 288 -15.64 14.56 -18.69
C GLN A 288 -15.38 13.32 -17.84
N ARG A 289 -14.96 13.52 -16.59
CA ARG A 289 -14.67 12.40 -15.69
C ARG A 289 -15.94 11.62 -15.32
N HIS A 290 -17.09 12.29 -15.21
CA HIS A 290 -18.31 11.64 -14.75
C HIS A 290 -18.79 10.47 -15.62
N PHE A 291 -18.43 10.41 -16.91
CA PHE A 291 -18.78 9.28 -17.79
C PHE A 291 -18.20 7.93 -17.31
N ALA A 292 -17.05 7.98 -16.62
CA ALA A 292 -16.41 6.82 -16.02
C ALA A 292 -16.77 6.64 -14.54
N GLU A 293 -17.51 7.57 -13.94
CA GLU A 293 -17.92 7.48 -12.53
C GLU A 293 -19.11 6.52 -12.39
N TRP A 294 -19.19 5.88 -11.22
CA TRP A 294 -20.20 4.87 -10.91
C TRP A 294 -21.64 5.36 -11.16
N ARG A 295 -21.94 6.62 -10.82
CA ARG A 295 -23.29 7.19 -10.99
C ARG A 295 -23.77 7.14 -12.45
N HIS A 296 -22.89 7.48 -13.39
CA HIS A 296 -23.23 7.44 -14.81
C HIS A 296 -23.30 5.99 -15.32
N ALA A 297 -22.35 5.15 -14.91
CA ALA A 297 -22.36 3.73 -15.25
C ALA A 297 -23.62 3.01 -14.75
N HIS A 298 -24.08 3.35 -13.54
CA HIS A 298 -25.32 2.84 -12.97
C HIS A 298 -26.54 3.34 -13.75
N GLY A 299 -26.59 4.63 -14.11
CA GLY A 299 -27.64 5.18 -14.97
C GLY A 299 -27.74 4.45 -16.32
N MET A 300 -26.60 4.21 -16.97
CA MET A 300 -26.51 3.42 -18.21
C MET A 300 -26.99 1.98 -18.03
N ARG A 301 -26.64 1.35 -16.89
CA ARG A 301 -27.10 0.00 -16.55
C ARG A 301 -28.61 -0.07 -16.37
N CYS A 302 -29.23 0.93 -15.74
CA CYS A 302 -30.69 1.01 -15.61
C CYS A 302 -31.40 1.14 -16.96
N LEU A 303 -30.75 1.74 -17.97
CA LEU A 303 -31.24 1.82 -19.35
C LEU A 303 -30.98 0.54 -20.16
N GLY A 304 -30.23 -0.42 -19.61
CA GLY A 304 -29.82 -1.63 -20.34
C GLY A 304 -28.73 -1.40 -21.39
N ILE A 305 -28.02 -0.27 -21.32
CA ILE A 305 -26.97 0.10 -22.28
C ILE A 305 -25.60 -0.18 -21.64
N PRO A 306 -24.67 -0.88 -22.31
CA PRO A 306 -23.32 -1.09 -21.80
C PRO A 306 -22.52 0.22 -21.80
N ASN A 307 -21.87 0.56 -20.68
CA ASN A 307 -21.04 1.76 -20.55
C ASN A 307 -19.71 1.59 -21.30
N THR A 308 -19.74 1.83 -22.61
CA THR A 308 -18.58 1.78 -23.51
C THR A 308 -18.19 3.17 -23.99
N ALA A 309 -16.97 3.32 -24.53
CA ALA A 309 -16.48 4.60 -25.02
C ALA A 309 -17.34 5.23 -26.14
N HIS A 310 -18.19 4.43 -26.82
CA HIS A 310 -19.13 4.93 -27.82
C HIS A 310 -20.16 5.92 -27.24
N PHE A 311 -20.46 5.81 -25.94
CA PHE A 311 -21.42 6.68 -25.25
C PHE A 311 -20.76 7.87 -24.55
N ALA A 312 -19.47 8.14 -24.81
CA ALA A 312 -18.82 9.33 -24.29
C ALA A 312 -19.51 10.60 -24.80
N ASN A 313 -19.73 11.58 -23.92
CA ASN A 313 -20.43 12.84 -24.18
C ASN A 313 -21.95 12.74 -24.39
N VAL A 314 -22.55 11.54 -24.29
CA VAL A 314 -24.00 11.39 -24.37
C VAL A 314 -24.63 11.67 -23.01
N THR A 315 -25.48 12.69 -22.94
CA THR A 315 -26.11 13.11 -21.67
C THR A 315 -27.61 12.89 -21.62
N GLN A 316 -28.27 12.95 -22.78
CA GLN A 316 -29.71 12.77 -22.90
C GLN A 316 -30.04 11.29 -23.00
N ILE A 317 -31.15 10.89 -22.37
CA ILE A 317 -31.57 9.48 -22.36
C ILE A 317 -32.05 9.05 -23.75
N GLU A 318 -32.78 9.93 -24.45
CA GLU A 318 -33.31 9.68 -25.79
C GLU A 318 -32.19 9.43 -26.80
N ASP A 319 -31.14 10.27 -26.77
CA ASP A 319 -29.96 10.13 -27.64
C ASP A 319 -29.20 8.83 -27.38
N ALA A 320 -29.05 8.44 -26.10
CA ALA A 320 -28.38 7.21 -25.71
C ALA A 320 -29.11 5.98 -26.25
N LEU A 321 -30.45 5.94 -26.16
CA LEU A 321 -31.27 4.85 -26.69
C LEU A 321 -31.20 4.80 -28.22
N ALA A 322 -31.31 5.95 -28.90
CA ALA A 322 -31.22 6.00 -30.36
C ALA A 322 -29.85 5.55 -30.88
N LEU A 323 -28.77 5.90 -30.19
CA LEU A 323 -27.42 5.46 -30.51
C LEU A 323 -27.25 3.96 -30.26
N TRP A 324 -27.81 3.45 -29.16
CA TRP A 324 -27.73 2.03 -28.83
C TRP A 324 -28.46 1.14 -29.85
N GLU A 325 -29.66 1.52 -30.29
CA GLU A 325 -30.39 0.78 -31.32
C GLU A 325 -29.62 0.74 -32.65
N LYS A 326 -28.98 1.86 -33.05
CA LYS A 326 -28.12 1.90 -34.25
C LYS A 326 -26.90 0.99 -34.12
N LEU A 327 -26.19 1.04 -33.00
CA LEU A 327 -25.02 0.19 -32.73
C LEU A 327 -25.41 -1.29 -32.67
N LYS A 328 -26.57 -1.60 -32.11
CA LYS A 328 -27.09 -2.97 -32.04
C LYS A 328 -27.43 -3.51 -33.42
N ALA A 329 -28.05 -2.71 -34.28
CA ALA A 329 -28.30 -3.07 -35.68
C ALA A 329 -26.99 -3.32 -36.45
N GLN A 330 -26.04 -2.38 -36.38
CA GLN A 330 -24.73 -2.54 -37.02
C GLN A 330 -23.99 -3.79 -36.53
N LYS A 331 -23.97 -4.03 -35.22
CA LYS A 331 -23.34 -5.22 -34.65
C LYS A 331 -24.06 -6.52 -35.04
N GLN A 332 -25.36 -6.49 -35.26
CA GLN A 332 -26.12 -7.65 -35.76
C GLN A 332 -25.82 -7.93 -37.23
N GLU A 333 -25.62 -6.90 -38.05
CA GLU A 333 -25.21 -7.02 -39.45
C GLU A 333 -23.76 -7.51 -39.59
N GLU A 334 -22.84 -7.05 -38.72
CA GLU A 334 -21.45 -7.53 -38.71
C GLU A 334 -21.30 -8.93 -38.11
N ARG A 335 -22.28 -9.39 -37.33
CA ARG A 335 -22.23 -10.71 -36.69
C ARG A 335 -22.59 -11.77 -37.72
N TRP A 336 -21.56 -12.41 -38.28
CA TRP A 336 -21.69 -13.58 -39.15
C TRP A 336 -22.66 -14.62 -38.53
N GLN A 337 -23.73 -14.94 -39.26
CA GLN A 337 -24.72 -15.93 -38.85
C GLN A 337 -24.52 -17.23 -39.62
N PRO A 338 -23.85 -18.26 -39.06
CA PRO A 338 -23.58 -19.52 -39.77
C PRO A 338 -24.84 -20.15 -40.38
N GLU A 339 -25.96 -20.11 -39.66
CA GLU A 339 -27.23 -20.67 -40.14
C GLU A 339 -27.74 -20.02 -41.44
N GLN A 340 -27.44 -18.75 -41.66
CA GLN A 340 -27.93 -17.95 -42.80
C GLN A 340 -26.85 -17.69 -43.85
N GLU A 341 -25.58 -17.61 -43.47
CA GLU A 341 -24.48 -17.22 -44.34
C GLU A 341 -23.55 -18.37 -44.71
N GLU A 342 -23.60 -19.52 -44.01
CA GLU A 342 -22.81 -20.70 -44.37
C GLU A 342 -23.56 -21.50 -45.45
N GLU A 343 -22.91 -21.64 -46.61
CA GLU A 343 -23.45 -22.33 -47.77
C GLU A 343 -22.96 -23.79 -47.80
N PHE A 344 -23.89 -24.73 -47.96
CA PHE A 344 -23.64 -26.16 -48.14
C PHE A 344 -24.08 -26.58 -49.55
N GLU A 345 -23.31 -27.49 -50.15
CA GLU A 345 -23.66 -28.11 -51.44
C GLU A 345 -24.32 -29.47 -51.20
N ASP A 346 -25.46 -29.72 -51.86
CA ASP A 346 -26.11 -31.03 -51.84
C ASP A 346 -25.45 -32.06 -52.77
N SER A 347 -25.91 -33.31 -52.71
CA SER A 347 -25.43 -34.40 -53.56
C SER A 347 -25.70 -34.18 -55.08
N LEU A 348 -26.56 -33.22 -55.43
CA LEU A 348 -26.94 -32.82 -56.78
C LEU A 348 -26.24 -31.52 -57.23
N GLY A 349 -25.41 -30.91 -56.39
CA GLY A 349 -24.69 -29.67 -56.66
C GLY A 349 -25.49 -28.38 -56.41
N ASN A 350 -26.64 -28.44 -55.72
CA ASN A 350 -27.39 -27.25 -55.35
C ASN A 350 -26.80 -26.62 -54.08
N VAL A 351 -26.59 -25.31 -54.11
CA VAL A 351 -26.10 -24.55 -52.97
C VAL A 351 -27.28 -24.06 -52.12
N VAL A 352 -27.28 -24.45 -50.84
CA VAL A 352 -28.31 -24.07 -49.88
C VAL A 352 -27.67 -23.66 -48.55
N ASN A 353 -28.29 -22.70 -47.86
CA ASN A 353 -27.79 -22.24 -46.57
C ASN A 353 -27.88 -23.38 -45.54
N ARG A 354 -26.98 -23.39 -44.56
CA ARG A 354 -26.85 -24.45 -43.55
C ARG A 354 -28.17 -24.85 -42.90
N LYS A 355 -29.00 -23.88 -42.51
CA LYS A 355 -30.29 -24.17 -41.89
C LYS A 355 -31.20 -24.99 -42.80
N THR A 356 -31.30 -24.58 -44.07
CA THR A 356 -32.09 -25.28 -45.10
C THR A 356 -31.52 -26.67 -45.35
N TYR A 357 -30.20 -26.80 -45.40
CA TYR A 357 -29.53 -28.10 -45.56
C TYR A 357 -29.84 -29.04 -44.39
N GLU A 358 -29.70 -28.57 -43.14
CA GLU A 358 -30.00 -29.37 -41.96
C GLU A 358 -31.49 -29.76 -41.87
N ASP A 359 -32.39 -28.86 -42.24
CA ASP A 359 -33.83 -29.13 -42.27
C ASP A 359 -34.20 -30.16 -43.35
N LEU A 360 -33.65 -30.04 -44.56
CA LEU A 360 -33.85 -31.02 -45.63
C LEU A 360 -33.23 -32.38 -45.26
N LYS A 361 -32.08 -32.38 -44.57
CA LYS A 361 -31.42 -33.60 -44.10
C LYS A 361 -32.26 -34.31 -43.04
N ARG A 362 -32.86 -33.56 -42.10
CA ARG A 362 -33.79 -34.10 -41.09
C ARG A 362 -35.05 -34.68 -41.72
N GLN A 363 -35.52 -34.10 -42.83
CA GLN A 363 -36.67 -34.57 -43.60
C GLN A 363 -36.33 -35.76 -44.53
N GLY A 364 -35.05 -36.09 -44.71
CA GLY A 364 -34.58 -37.15 -45.59
C GLY A 364 -34.64 -36.80 -47.08
N LEU A 365 -34.54 -35.52 -47.43
CA LEU A 365 -34.69 -34.97 -48.78
C LEU A 365 -33.35 -34.63 -49.48
N LEU A 366 -32.20 -35.03 -48.91
CA LEU A 366 -30.85 -34.72 -49.39
C LEU A 366 -30.00 -35.96 -49.67
#